data_AF-A0AA96IXP0-F1
#
_entry.id   AF-A0AA96IXP0-F1
#
_cell.length_a   1.000
_cell.length_b   1.000
_cell.length_c   1.000
_cell.angle_alpha   90.00
_cell.angle_beta   90.00
_cell.angle_gamma   90.00
#
_symmetry.space_group_name_H-M   'P 1'
#
loop_
_entity.id
_entity.type
_entity.pdbx_description
1 polymer ?
#
loop_
_entity_poly.entity_id
_entity_poly.type
_entity_poly.pdbx_seq_one_letter_code
_entity_poly.pdbx_strand_id
1 'polypeptide(L)'
;MDTIDLLEAIGSDASLRHLPGDELARKLEASEASDALKAAASNGDRSPLKVELGREVEPPPQSTQFPAEEEPEEEDVPTIPDEQAL
;
A
#
# COMPACT_ATOMS: atom_id res chain seq x y z
N MET A 1 -21.64 7.13 24.51
CA MET A 1 -21.00 6.93 23.19
C MET A 1 -19.54 6.69 23.49
N ASP A 2 -19.18 5.42 23.54
CA ASP A 2 -17.85 4.98 23.95
C ASP A 2 -16.88 5.08 22.76
N THR A 3 -15.58 5.12 23.04
CA THR A 3 -14.55 5.21 21.99
C THR A 3 -14.52 3.97 21.09
N ILE A 4 -14.96 2.82 21.63
CA ILE A 4 -15.15 1.58 20.89
C ILE A 4 -16.33 1.67 19.90
N ASP A 5 -17.47 2.24 20.32
CA ASP A 5 -18.64 2.41 19.45
C ASP A 5 -18.31 3.32 18.25
N LEU A 6 -17.44 4.32 18.46
CA LEU A 6 -16.98 5.22 17.41
C LEU A 6 -16.07 4.50 16.40
N LEU A 7 -15.13 3.69 16.87
CA LEU A 7 -14.25 2.91 16.00
C LEU A 7 -15.03 1.85 15.23
N GLU A 8 -16.03 1.23 15.86
CA GLU A 8 -16.92 0.27 15.22
C GLU A 8 -17.79 0.95 14.15
N ALA A 9 -18.34 2.14 14.38
CA ALA A 9 -19.07 2.89 13.36
C ALA A 9 -18.20 3.26 12.14
N ILE A 10 -16.94 3.66 12.38
CA ILE A 10 -15.96 3.96 11.31
C ILE A 10 -15.60 2.69 10.53
N GLY A 11 -15.53 1.53 11.19
CA GLY A 11 -15.20 0.24 10.56
C GLY A 11 -16.38 -0.47 9.89
N SER A 12 -17.61 -0.26 10.39
CA SER A 12 -18.80 -1.03 10.04
C SER A 12 -19.53 -0.50 8.81
N ASP A 13 -19.49 0.82 8.56
CA ASP A 13 -20.06 1.36 7.32
C ASP A 13 -19.07 1.26 6.16
N ALA A 14 -18.75 0.02 5.79
CA ALA A 14 -18.05 -0.30 4.55
C ALA A 14 -18.95 -0.13 3.31
N SER A 15 -20.24 0.18 3.49
CA SER A 15 -21.20 0.37 2.41
C SER A 15 -20.72 1.44 1.42
N LEU A 16 -20.07 2.49 1.92
CA LEU A 16 -19.47 3.54 1.09
C LEU A 16 -18.37 3.02 0.14
N ARG A 17 -17.69 1.92 0.47
CA ARG A 17 -16.69 1.29 -0.41
C ARG A 17 -17.29 0.53 -1.58
N HIS A 18 -18.54 0.09 -1.45
CA HIS A 18 -19.24 -0.75 -2.43
C HIS A 18 -20.41 -0.04 -3.11
N LEU A 19 -20.72 1.19 -2.69
CA LEU A 19 -21.71 2.04 -3.32
C LEU A 19 -21.29 2.40 -4.76
N PRO A 20 -22.20 2.35 -5.74
CA PRO A 20 -21.95 2.89 -7.06
C PRO A 20 -21.51 4.36 -6.96
N GLY A 21 -20.58 4.79 -7.81
CA GLY A 21 -19.98 6.12 -7.73
C GLY A 21 -21.00 7.27 -7.70
N ASP A 22 -22.08 7.15 -8.46
CA ASP A 22 -23.16 8.15 -8.50
C ASP A 22 -24.02 8.21 -7.22
N GLU A 23 -24.12 7.10 -6.50
CA GLU A 23 -24.85 7.03 -5.24
C GLU A 23 -23.98 7.52 -4.08
N LEU A 24 -22.68 7.21 -4.13
CA LEU A 24 -21.68 7.76 -3.22
C LEU A 24 -21.57 9.29 -3.36
N ALA A 25 -21.54 9.80 -4.59
CA ALA A 25 -21.48 11.25 -4.83
C ALA A 25 -22.70 12.02 -4.30
N ARG A 26 -23.90 11.43 -4.40
CA ARG A 26 -25.13 12.02 -3.81
C ARG A 26 -25.11 12.04 -2.28
N LYS A 27 -24.59 10.97 -1.64
CA LYS A 27 -24.38 10.98 -0.19
C LYS A 27 -23.36 12.04 0.22
N LEU A 28 -22.28 12.18 -0.56
CA LEU A 28 -21.25 13.19 -0.32
C LEU A 28 -21.79 14.63 -0.46
N GLU A 29 -22.70 14.87 -1.40
CA GLU A 29 -23.41 16.14 -1.55
C GLU A 29 -24.25 16.49 -0.31
N ALA A 30 -24.96 15.52 0.26
CA ALA A 30 -25.74 15.72 1.49
C ALA A 30 -24.87 16.02 2.73
N SER A 31 -23.59 15.68 2.69
CA SER A 31 -22.59 15.97 3.73
C SER A 31 -21.72 17.20 3.44
N GLU A 32 -22.10 18.03 2.46
CA GLU A 32 -21.36 19.24 2.06
C GLU A 32 -19.89 18.96 1.67
N ALA A 33 -19.63 17.80 1.06
CA ALA A 33 -18.30 17.42 0.61
C ALA A 33 -17.79 18.31 -0.54
N SER A 34 -16.46 18.43 -0.63
CA SER A 34 -15.79 19.21 -1.68
C SER A 34 -16.06 18.65 -3.08
N ASP A 35 -15.98 19.54 -4.07
CA ASP A 35 -16.20 19.18 -5.47
C ASP A 35 -15.18 18.15 -5.98
N ALA A 36 -13.94 18.22 -5.51
CA ALA A 36 -12.92 17.23 -5.84
C ALA A 36 -13.27 15.84 -5.30
N LEU A 37 -13.82 15.75 -4.09
CA LEU A 37 -14.21 14.49 -3.48
C LEU A 37 -15.44 13.88 -4.15
N LYS A 38 -16.43 14.71 -4.52
CA LYS A 38 -17.59 14.27 -5.31
C LYS A 38 -17.20 13.77 -6.70
N ALA A 39 -16.31 14.50 -7.40
CA ALA A 39 -15.78 14.08 -8.68
C ALA A 39 -15.10 12.71 -8.55
N ALA A 40 -14.15 12.57 -7.62
CA ALA A 40 -13.42 11.33 -7.38
C ALA A 40 -14.34 10.14 -7.06
N ALA A 41 -15.45 10.38 -6.34
CA ALA A 41 -16.45 9.36 -6.07
C ALA A 41 -17.24 8.94 -7.32
N SER A 42 -17.66 9.88 -8.17
CA SER A 42 -18.43 9.60 -9.38
C SER A 42 -17.61 8.96 -10.50
N ASN A 43 -16.41 9.48 -10.77
CA ASN A 43 -15.63 9.14 -11.97
C ASN A 43 -14.30 8.43 -11.67
N GLY A 44 -13.95 8.27 -10.40
CA GLY A 44 -12.70 7.65 -9.98
C GLY A 44 -11.45 8.51 -10.19
N ASP A 45 -11.58 9.74 -10.70
CA ASP A 45 -10.46 10.65 -10.91
C ASP A 45 -10.05 11.34 -9.61
N ARG A 46 -8.85 11.00 -9.15
CA ARG A 46 -8.26 11.50 -7.91
C ARG A 46 -7.36 12.72 -8.13
N SER A 47 -7.18 13.17 -9.37
CA SER A 47 -6.30 14.29 -9.71
C SER A 47 -6.71 15.59 -9.01
N PRO A 48 -8.01 15.95 -8.95
CA PRO A 48 -8.46 17.14 -8.22
C PRO A 48 -8.14 17.08 -6.72
N LEU A 49 -8.26 15.88 -6.11
CA LEU A 49 -7.95 15.67 -4.70
C LEU A 49 -6.46 15.90 -4.38
N LYS A 50 -5.56 15.60 -5.32
CA LYS A 50 -4.12 15.86 -5.12
C LYS A 50 -3.82 17.35 -5.00
N VAL A 51 -4.51 18.16 -5.81
CA VAL A 51 -4.39 19.62 -5.78
C VAL A 51 -4.99 20.19 -4.50
N GLU A 52 -6.21 19.75 -4.14
CA GLU A 52 -6.91 20.22 -2.95
C GLU A 52 -6.16 19.88 -1.65
N LEU A 53 -5.60 18.67 -1.56
CA LEU A 53 -4.90 18.21 -0.35
C LEU A 53 -3.44 18.68 -0.28
N GLY A 54 -2.94 19.39 -1.31
CA GLY A 54 -1.56 19.87 -1.37
C GLY A 54 -0.50 18.76 -1.31
N ARG A 55 -0.85 17.53 -1.73
CA ARG A 55 0.05 16.38 -1.58
C ARG A 55 1.13 16.42 -2.67
N GLU A 56 2.31 16.90 -2.31
CA GLU A 56 3.52 16.69 -3.11
C GLU A 56 3.84 15.19 -3.18
N VAL A 57 4.30 14.76 -4.35
CA VAL A 57 4.80 13.40 -4.53
C VAL A 57 6.16 13.35 -3.82
N GLU A 58 6.15 12.87 -2.58
CA GLU A 58 7.37 12.52 -1.87
C GLU A 58 8.16 11.51 -2.72
N PRO A 59 9.47 11.72 -2.94
CA PRO A 59 10.29 10.73 -3.62
C PRO A 59 10.24 9.41 -2.83
N PRO A 60 10.24 8.25 -3.51
CA PRO A 60 10.25 6.98 -2.82
C PRO A 60 11.45 6.91 -1.87
N PRO A 61 11.30 6.30 -0.69
CA PRO A 61 12.44 6.10 0.20
C PRO A 61 13.52 5.32 -0.54
N GLN A 62 14.79 5.71 -0.35
CA GLN A 62 15.91 4.95 -0.88
C GLN A 62 15.90 3.55 -0.25
N SER A 63 15.50 2.53 -1.01
CA SER A 63 15.65 1.12 -0.63
C SER A 63 16.90 0.58 -1.30
N THR A 64 17.93 0.32 -0.50
CA THR A 64 19.18 -0.32 -0.95
C THR A 64 19.23 -1.81 -0.62
N GLN A 65 18.12 -2.39 -0.14
CA GLN A 65 18.05 -3.81 0.15
C GLN A 65 17.85 -4.61 -1.14
N PHE A 66 18.82 -5.46 -1.43
CA PHE A 66 18.72 -6.52 -2.42
C PHE A 66 18.66 -7.87 -1.68
N PRO A 67 18.05 -8.91 -2.26
CA PRO A 67 18.15 -10.27 -1.73
C PRO A 67 19.62 -10.65 -1.52
N ALA A 68 19.91 -11.36 -0.42
CA ALA A 68 21.24 -11.92 -0.22
C ALA A 68 21.54 -12.94 -1.32
N GLU A 69 22.67 -12.79 -2.01
CA GLU A 69 23.21 -13.83 -2.87
C GLU A 69 23.83 -14.89 -1.96
N GLU A 70 23.43 -16.15 -2.12
CA GLU A 70 24.09 -17.28 -1.44
C GLU A 70 25.49 -17.41 -2.04
N GLU A 71 26.54 -17.23 -1.23
CA GLU A 71 27.91 -17.52 -1.67
C GLU A 71 28.00 -19.00 -2.07
N PRO A 72 28.63 -19.34 -3.21
CA PRO A 72 28.77 -20.73 -3.61
C PRO A 72 29.53 -21.48 -2.52
N GLU A 73 28.93 -22.56 -2.02
CA GLU A 73 29.57 -23.45 -1.05
C GLU A 73 30.91 -23.91 -1.63
N GLU A 74 32.01 -23.64 -0.92
CA GLU A 74 33.32 -24.20 -1.27
C GLU A 74 33.21 -25.72 -1.16
N GLU A 75 33.24 -26.41 -2.30
CA GLU A 75 33.22 -27.87 -2.36
C GLU A 75 34.50 -28.38 -1.67
N ASP A 76 34.35 -28.96 -0.47
CA ASP A 76 35.45 -29.50 0.32
C ASP A 76 36.05 -30.70 -0.43
N VAL A 77 37.02 -30.42 -1.29
CA VAL A 77 37.72 -31.43 -2.10
C VAL A 77 38.53 -32.29 -1.12
N PRO A 78 38.20 -33.58 -0.93
CA PRO A 78 38.95 -34.40 0.01
C PRO A 78 40.40 -34.52 -0.46
N THR A 79 41.33 -34.04 0.36
CA THR A 79 42.76 -34.22 0.12
C THR A 79 43.07 -35.71 0.24
N ILE A 80 43.32 -36.39 -0.88
CA ILE A 80 43.82 -37.77 -0.87
C ILE A 80 45.24 -37.73 -0.29
N PRO A 81 45.54 -38.44 0.81
CA PRO A 81 46.89 -38.54 1.31
C PRO A 81 47.72 -39.34 0.30
N ASP A 82 48.88 -38.81 -0.09
CA ASP A 82 49.83 -39.51 -0.95
C ASP A 82 50.20 -40.87 -0.34
N GLU A 83 49.70 -41.97 -0.93
CA GLU A 83 50.12 -43.32 -0.58
C GLU A 83 51.58 -43.54 -1.00
N GLN A 84 52.46 -43.51 0.02
CA GLN A 84 53.70 -44.26 0.17
C GLN A 84 54.16 -45.04 -1.07
N ALA A 85 55.10 -44.47 -1.84
CA ALA A 85 55.86 -45.23 -2.82
C ALA A 85 56.89 -46.14 -2.13
N LEU A 86 56.83 -47.42 -2.50
CA LEU A 86 57.66 -48.55 -2.06
C LEU A 86 59.17 -48.32 -2.23
#